data_AF-A0A349GWP8-F1
#
_entry.id   AF-A0A349GWP8-F1
#
_cell.length_a   1.000
_cell.length_b   1.000
_cell.length_c   1.000
_cell.angle_alpha   90.00
_cell.angle_beta   90.00
_cell.angle_gamma   90.00
#
_symmetry.space_group_name_H-M   'P 1'
#
loop_
_entity.id
_entity.type
_entity.pdbx_description
1 polymer ?
#
loop_
_entity_poly.entity_id
_entity_poly.type
_entity_poly.pdbx_seq_one_letter_code
_entity_poly.pdbx_strand_id
1 'polypeptide(L)'
;VPVMKISRPVEFGAWFLIAINLAMAFGSIWIFTRMAPAIEVIISRNEVSLESCEDMLSALLKGKAMGDSSVFEFREALAMASSNITEQAEPAVLAQIEAYYENAFSGNGESLLQTIQSINDLGDINREAMRCADVKAKQLGYAGAWGVVFMATGAFLIGVIFLRTLDRHLVEPMQEINAVVTSFCKGDTLRRCTLSKPAVPVRQVLGHINELLDIKSGTSRSGALESGSKTAITRRA
;
A
#
# COMPACT_ATOMS: atom_id res chain seq x y z
N VAL A 1 27.51 32.16 -16.04
CA VAL A 1 27.07 30.96 -16.79
C VAL A 1 25.85 30.39 -16.08
N PRO A 2 24.62 30.51 -16.61
CA PRO A 2 23.45 30.00 -15.92
C PRO A 2 23.36 28.48 -16.12
N VAL A 3 23.38 27.76 -15.00
CA VAL A 3 23.30 26.30 -14.92
C VAL A 3 21.96 25.80 -15.48
N MET A 4 22.02 24.71 -16.25
CA MET A 4 20.93 24.07 -16.99
C MET A 4 19.60 23.97 -16.20
N LYS A 5 18.50 24.48 -16.76
CA LYS A 5 17.13 24.33 -16.25
C LYS A 5 16.42 23.03 -16.68
N ILE A 6 17.10 22.14 -17.42
CA ILE A 6 16.55 20.83 -17.84
C ILE A 6 16.48 19.84 -16.67
N SER A 7 17.36 19.98 -15.67
CA SER A 7 17.44 19.06 -14.53
C SER A 7 16.19 19.11 -13.65
N ARG A 8 15.59 20.30 -13.46
CA ARG A 8 14.48 20.51 -12.51
C ARG A 8 13.23 19.65 -12.77
N PRO A 9 12.68 19.54 -14.00
CA PRO A 9 11.51 18.70 -14.24
C PRO A 9 11.77 17.20 -14.01
N VAL A 10 12.97 16.72 -14.35
CA VAL A 10 13.35 15.31 -14.24
C VAL A 10 13.63 14.94 -12.79
N GLU A 11 14.38 15.79 -12.10
CA GLU A 11 14.69 15.66 -10.68
C GLU A 11 13.42 15.76 -9.82
N PHE A 12 12.50 16.67 -10.18
CA PHE A 12 11.18 16.77 -9.54
C PHE A 12 10.33 15.52 -9.77
N GLY A 13 10.30 14.99 -11.00
CA GLY A 13 9.56 13.75 -11.30
C GLY A 13 10.11 12.53 -10.56
N ALA A 14 11.44 12.42 -10.45
CA ALA A 14 12.09 11.37 -9.66
C ALA A 14 11.79 11.50 -8.17
N TRP A 15 11.91 12.70 -7.59
CA TRP A 15 11.57 12.96 -6.19
C TRP A 15 10.08 12.69 -5.90
N PHE A 16 9.20 13.06 -6.82
CA PHE A 16 7.77 12.81 -6.72
C PHE A 16 7.45 11.30 -6.73
N LEU A 17 8.11 10.53 -7.59
CA LEU A 17 7.99 9.06 -7.59
C LEU A 17 8.48 8.43 -6.28
N ILE A 18 9.62 8.90 -5.75
CA ILE A 18 10.13 8.44 -4.45
C ILE A 18 9.13 8.76 -3.34
N ALA A 19 8.59 9.97 -3.32
CA ALA A 19 7.61 10.40 -2.33
C ALA A 19 6.32 9.56 -2.40
N ILE A 20 5.81 9.26 -3.60
CA ILE A 20 4.63 8.40 -3.78
C ILE A 20 4.90 6.97 -3.31
N ASN A 21 6.05 6.39 -3.65
CA ASN A 21 6.38 5.03 -3.22
C ASN A 21 6.53 4.95 -1.70
N LEU A 22 7.14 5.98 -1.09
CA LEU A 22 7.26 6.07 0.35
C LEU A 22 5.89 6.24 1.03
N ALA A 23 5.03 7.10 0.49
CA ALA A 23 3.66 7.25 0.96
C ALA A 23 2.85 5.95 0.81
N MET A 24 3.07 5.18 -0.26
CA MET A 24 2.44 3.88 -0.44
C MET A 24 2.93 2.86 0.60
N ALA A 25 4.22 2.83 0.89
CA ALA A 25 4.79 1.95 1.92
C ALA A 25 4.20 2.28 3.31
N PHE A 26 4.21 3.55 3.69
CA PHE A 26 3.60 3.99 4.96
C PHE A 26 2.09 3.77 4.99
N GLY A 27 1.38 4.06 3.90
CA GLY A 27 -0.06 3.84 3.78
C GLY A 27 -0.44 2.37 3.91
N SER A 28 0.36 1.48 3.32
CA SER A 28 0.18 0.03 3.43
C SER A 28 0.38 -0.43 4.87
N ILE A 29 1.49 -0.03 5.51
CA ILE A 29 1.77 -0.36 6.92
C ILE A 29 0.65 0.19 7.82
N TRP A 30 0.21 1.43 7.62
CA TRP A 30 -0.85 2.06 8.41
C TRP A 30 -2.21 1.36 8.27
N ILE A 31 -2.55 0.87 7.07
CA ILE A 31 -3.75 0.06 6.86
C ILE A 31 -3.65 -1.25 7.65
N PHE A 32 -2.50 -1.92 7.62
CA PHE A 32 -2.28 -3.15 8.39
C PHE A 32 -2.37 -2.92 9.90
N THR A 33 -1.78 -1.85 10.43
CA THR A 33 -1.80 -1.58 11.87
C THR A 33 -3.19 -1.18 12.39
N ARG A 34 -4.06 -0.63 11.54
CA ARG A 34 -5.44 -0.25 11.92
C ARG A 34 -6.41 -1.44 11.97
N MET A 35 -6.08 -2.59 11.36
CA MET A 35 -6.94 -3.78 11.38
C MET A 35 -6.85 -4.59 12.68
N ALA A 36 -5.69 -4.58 13.35
CA ALA A 36 -5.43 -5.49 14.48
C ALA A 36 -6.18 -5.15 15.80
N PRO A 37 -6.18 -3.90 16.31
CA PRO A 37 -6.38 -3.72 17.74
C PRO A 37 -7.84 -3.72 18.22
N ALA A 38 -8.82 -3.50 17.34
CA ALA A 38 -10.23 -3.42 17.77
C ALA A 38 -10.94 -4.78 17.81
N ILE A 39 -10.49 -5.74 17.01
CA ILE A 39 -11.11 -7.06 16.91
C ILE A 39 -10.43 -8.06 17.84
N GLU A 40 -9.10 -7.99 17.98
CA GLU A 40 -8.32 -8.87 18.85
C GLU A 40 -8.72 -8.74 20.33
N VAL A 41 -9.08 -7.53 20.77
CA VAL A 41 -9.58 -7.30 22.14
C VAL A 41 -10.99 -7.86 22.35
N ILE A 42 -11.85 -7.84 21.31
CA ILE A 42 -13.19 -8.44 21.39
C ILE A 42 -13.09 -9.96 21.40
N ILE A 43 -12.27 -10.54 20.51
CA ILE A 43 -12.09 -11.99 20.42
C ILE A 43 -11.46 -12.54 21.71
N SER A 44 -10.41 -11.92 22.24
CA SER A 44 -9.75 -12.42 23.46
C SER A 44 -10.64 -12.36 24.70
N ARG A 45 -11.46 -11.31 24.86
CA ARG A 45 -12.44 -11.26 25.96
C ARG A 45 -13.54 -12.30 25.77
N ASN A 46 -13.99 -12.51 24.54
CA ASN A 46 -15.00 -13.51 24.23
C ASN A 46 -14.51 -14.95 24.47
N GLU A 47 -13.25 -15.22 24.19
CA GLU A 47 -12.59 -16.49 24.49
C GLU A 47 -12.61 -16.80 26.00
N VAL A 48 -12.28 -15.81 26.84
CA VAL A 48 -12.34 -15.94 28.31
C VAL A 48 -13.78 -16.23 28.80
N SER A 49 -14.78 -15.59 28.20
CA SER A 49 -16.18 -15.84 28.53
C SER A 49 -16.63 -17.24 28.14
N LEU A 50 -16.14 -17.78 27.01
CA LEU A 50 -16.43 -19.15 26.58
C LEU A 50 -15.71 -20.19 27.46
N GLU A 51 -14.45 -19.96 27.82
CA GLU A 51 -13.70 -20.78 28.77
C GLU A 51 -14.43 -20.86 30.12
N SER A 52 -14.92 -19.72 30.62
CA SER A 52 -15.72 -19.67 31.84
C SER A 52 -17.01 -20.50 31.73
N CYS A 53 -17.65 -20.56 30.55
CA CYS A 53 -18.81 -21.42 30.32
C CYS A 53 -18.46 -22.91 30.35
N GLU A 54 -17.32 -23.28 29.77
CA GLU A 54 -16.80 -24.65 29.80
C GLU A 54 -16.44 -25.09 31.23
N ASP A 55 -15.82 -24.21 32.00
CA ASP A 55 -15.50 -24.45 33.41
C ASP A 55 -16.75 -24.61 34.27
N MET A 56 -17.77 -23.77 34.06
CA MET A 56 -19.07 -23.90 34.73
C MET A 56 -19.74 -25.26 34.41
N LEU A 57 -19.76 -25.69 33.15
CA LEU A 57 -20.32 -26.99 32.76
C LEU A 57 -19.50 -28.16 33.33
N SER A 58 -18.17 -28.05 33.31
CA SER A 58 -17.24 -29.03 33.88
C SER A 58 -17.46 -29.19 35.38
N ALA A 59 -17.60 -28.08 36.11
CA ALA A 59 -17.89 -28.07 37.54
C ALA A 59 -19.26 -28.71 37.85
N LEU A 60 -20.31 -28.43 37.05
CA LEU A 60 -21.61 -29.09 37.19
C LEU A 60 -21.52 -30.61 37.00
N LEU A 61 -20.73 -31.08 36.03
CA LEU A 61 -20.52 -32.51 35.80
C LEU A 61 -19.75 -33.17 36.96
N LYS A 62 -18.72 -32.51 37.49
CA LYS A 62 -17.93 -32.99 38.64
C LYS A 62 -18.70 -32.95 39.96
N GLY A 63 -19.66 -32.03 40.12
CA GLY A 63 -20.41 -31.83 41.37
C GLY A 63 -21.11 -33.09 41.88
N LYS A 64 -21.49 -34.00 40.98
CA LYS A 64 -22.09 -35.29 41.34
C LYS A 64 -21.11 -36.26 42.04
N ALA A 65 -19.80 -36.03 41.93
CA ALA A 65 -18.73 -36.88 42.45
C ALA A 65 -17.85 -36.20 43.51
N MET A 66 -17.68 -34.87 43.44
CA MET A 66 -16.73 -34.11 44.27
C MET A 66 -17.36 -33.06 45.20
N GLY A 67 -18.70 -32.90 45.18
CA GLY A 67 -19.44 -32.08 46.15
C GLY A 67 -18.94 -30.63 46.24
N ASP A 68 -18.49 -30.22 47.43
CA ASP A 68 -18.15 -28.83 47.77
C ASP A 68 -17.02 -28.22 46.91
N SER A 69 -16.05 -29.03 46.46
CA SER A 69 -14.96 -28.53 45.61
C SER A 69 -15.47 -28.04 44.26
N SER A 70 -16.49 -28.70 43.71
CA SER A 70 -17.06 -28.35 42.41
C SER A 70 -17.95 -27.11 42.48
N VAL A 71 -18.59 -26.86 43.62
CA VAL A 71 -19.37 -25.62 43.84
C VAL A 71 -18.44 -24.40 43.88
N PHE A 72 -17.25 -24.55 44.49
CA PHE A 72 -16.24 -23.50 44.51
C PHE A 72 -15.71 -23.20 43.10
N GLU A 73 -15.31 -24.23 42.35
CA GLU A 73 -14.87 -24.10 40.94
C GLU A 73 -15.94 -23.40 40.09
N PHE A 74 -17.22 -23.74 40.28
CA PHE A 74 -18.33 -23.10 39.57
C PHE A 74 -18.45 -21.61 39.89
N ARG A 75 -18.39 -21.23 41.18
CA ARG A 75 -18.48 -19.81 41.59
C ARG A 75 -17.31 -19.00 41.06
N GLU A 76 -16.11 -19.57 41.02
CA GLU A 76 -14.94 -18.92 40.46
C GLU A 76 -15.12 -18.64 38.96
N ALA A 77 -15.57 -19.64 38.19
CA ALA A 77 -15.87 -19.48 36.77
C ALA A 77 -17.00 -18.46 36.52
N LEU A 78 -18.06 -18.47 37.34
CA LEU A 78 -19.15 -17.49 37.25
C LEU A 78 -18.69 -16.07 37.59
N ALA A 79 -17.83 -15.91 38.59
CA ALA A 79 -17.25 -14.62 38.95
C ALA A 79 -16.35 -14.08 37.81
N MET A 80 -15.55 -14.95 37.19
CA MET A 80 -14.75 -14.62 36.02
C MET A 80 -15.63 -14.13 34.86
N ALA A 81 -16.67 -14.89 34.49
CA ALA A 81 -17.63 -14.47 33.46
C ALA A 81 -18.31 -13.14 33.79
N SER A 82 -18.71 -12.95 35.06
CA SER A 82 -19.38 -11.72 35.52
C SER A 82 -18.47 -10.49 35.52
N SER A 83 -17.16 -10.69 35.70
CA SER A 83 -16.15 -9.62 35.63
C SER A 83 -15.79 -9.22 34.20
N ASN A 84 -16.16 -10.05 33.22
CA ASN A 84 -15.80 -9.92 31.81
C ASN A 84 -17.05 -9.77 30.91
N ILE A 85 -17.93 -8.84 31.27
CA ILE A 85 -19.11 -8.53 30.46
C ILE A 85 -18.67 -7.79 29.18
N THR A 86 -18.97 -8.39 28.04
CA THR A 86 -18.67 -7.89 26.70
C THR A 86 -19.90 -7.42 25.95
N GLU A 87 -21.05 -8.05 26.18
CA GLU A 87 -22.30 -7.81 25.45
C GLU A 87 -23.45 -7.39 26.38
N GLN A 88 -24.37 -6.57 25.86
CA GLN A 88 -25.48 -6.00 26.65
C GLN A 88 -26.47 -7.05 27.17
N ALA A 89 -26.56 -8.20 26.50
CA ALA A 89 -27.46 -9.28 26.86
C ALA A 89 -26.91 -10.22 27.95
N GLU A 90 -25.60 -10.24 28.18
CA GLU A 90 -24.93 -11.16 29.12
C GLU A 90 -25.39 -10.99 30.59
N PRO A 91 -25.58 -9.77 31.14
CA PRO A 91 -25.97 -9.61 32.55
C PRO A 91 -27.28 -10.31 32.92
N ALA A 92 -28.24 -10.32 32.00
CA ALA A 92 -29.55 -10.95 32.23
C ALA A 92 -29.44 -12.48 32.29
N VAL A 93 -28.52 -13.07 31.55
CA VAL A 93 -28.27 -14.52 31.54
C VAL A 93 -27.41 -14.92 32.74
N LEU A 94 -26.37 -14.15 33.06
CA LEU A 94 -25.55 -14.33 34.26
C LEU A 94 -26.38 -14.30 35.56
N ALA A 95 -27.36 -13.39 35.63
CA ALA A 95 -28.29 -13.34 36.76
C ALA A 95 -29.15 -14.61 36.89
N GLN A 96 -29.52 -15.25 35.77
CA GLN A 96 -30.24 -16.52 35.78
C GLN A 96 -29.34 -17.67 36.25
N ILE A 97 -28.08 -17.69 35.81
CA ILE A 97 -27.10 -18.68 36.28
C ILE A 97 -26.94 -18.58 37.79
N GLU A 98 -26.72 -17.37 38.34
CA GLU A 98 -26.58 -17.11 39.78
C GLU A 98 -27.84 -17.53 40.56
N ALA A 99 -29.03 -17.36 40.00
CA ALA A 99 -30.28 -17.71 40.67
C ALA A 99 -30.51 -19.23 40.80
N TYR A 100 -30.02 -20.04 39.87
CA TYR A 100 -30.37 -21.47 39.78
C TYR A 100 -29.25 -22.43 40.17
N TYR A 101 -27.96 -22.04 40.10
CA TYR A 101 -26.85 -23.00 40.24
C TYR A 101 -26.79 -23.69 41.62
N GLU A 102 -27.06 -22.98 42.72
CA GLU A 102 -27.03 -23.60 44.07
C GLU A 102 -28.05 -24.75 44.18
N ASN A 103 -29.23 -24.55 43.60
CA ASN A 103 -30.28 -25.57 43.55
C ASN A 103 -29.92 -26.72 42.59
N ALA A 104 -29.20 -26.42 41.51
CA ALA A 104 -28.68 -27.43 40.59
C ALA A 104 -27.68 -28.38 41.29
N PHE A 105 -26.76 -27.84 42.10
CA PHE A 105 -25.82 -28.64 42.90
C PHE A 105 -26.50 -29.41 44.04
N SER A 106 -27.64 -28.91 44.52
CA SER A 106 -28.47 -29.58 45.54
C SER A 106 -29.31 -30.74 44.98
N GLY A 107 -29.22 -31.04 43.68
CA GLY A 107 -29.89 -32.16 43.03
C GLY A 107 -31.27 -31.85 42.44
N ASN A 108 -31.67 -30.58 42.37
CA ASN A 108 -32.89 -30.18 41.68
C ASN A 108 -32.70 -30.26 40.16
N GLY A 109 -33.37 -31.21 39.51
CA GLY A 109 -33.27 -31.44 38.07
C GLY A 109 -33.79 -30.30 37.20
N GLU A 110 -34.79 -29.55 37.67
CA GLU A 110 -35.31 -28.37 36.96
C GLU A 110 -34.30 -27.23 37.01
N SER A 111 -33.74 -26.94 38.19
CA SER A 111 -32.67 -25.94 38.33
C SER A 111 -31.43 -26.32 37.55
N LEU A 112 -31.07 -27.61 37.49
CA LEU A 112 -29.97 -28.10 36.66
C LEU A 112 -30.20 -27.80 35.17
N LEU A 113 -31.39 -28.08 34.64
CA LEU A 113 -31.73 -27.77 33.25
C LEU A 113 -31.69 -26.25 32.99
N GLN A 114 -32.24 -25.45 33.90
CA GLN A 114 -32.21 -23.99 33.79
C GLN A 114 -30.78 -23.42 33.81
N THR A 115 -29.92 -23.93 34.69
CA THR A 115 -28.51 -23.52 34.74
C THR A 115 -27.77 -23.91 33.46
N ILE A 116 -27.93 -25.15 32.97
CA ILE A 116 -27.29 -25.59 31.71
C ILE A 116 -27.78 -24.76 30.53
N GLN A 117 -29.09 -24.51 30.44
CA GLN A 117 -29.66 -23.69 29.38
C GLN A 117 -29.12 -22.26 29.42
N SER A 118 -29.08 -21.65 30.61
CA SER A 118 -28.54 -20.30 30.78
C SER A 118 -27.04 -20.23 30.40
N ILE A 119 -26.24 -21.24 30.75
CA ILE A 119 -24.82 -21.28 30.34
C ILE A 119 -24.69 -21.41 28.80
N ASN A 120 -25.54 -22.22 28.16
CA ASN A 120 -25.54 -22.32 26.69
C ASN A 120 -25.97 -21.00 26.03
N ASP A 121 -27.00 -20.34 26.55
CA ASP A 121 -27.46 -19.04 26.06
C ASP A 121 -26.35 -17.98 26.18
N LEU A 122 -25.59 -18.00 27.29
CA LEU A 122 -24.42 -17.14 27.46
C LEU A 122 -23.34 -17.43 26.40
N GLY A 123 -23.05 -18.69 26.16
CA GLY A 123 -22.11 -19.12 25.12
C GLY A 123 -22.56 -18.72 23.70
N ASP A 124 -23.86 -18.80 23.41
CA ASP A 124 -24.43 -18.44 22.11
C ASP A 124 -24.37 -16.92 21.86
N ILE A 125 -24.69 -16.10 22.86
CA ILE A 125 -24.52 -14.63 22.80
C ILE A 125 -23.07 -14.29 22.44
N ASN A 126 -22.12 -14.93 23.13
CA ASN A 126 -20.71 -14.64 22.96
C ASN A 126 -20.16 -15.13 21.60
N ARG A 127 -20.59 -16.31 21.13
CA ARG A 127 -20.27 -16.83 19.79
C ARG A 127 -20.82 -15.95 18.67
N GLU A 128 -22.02 -15.41 18.84
CA GLU A 128 -22.61 -14.52 17.84
C GLU A 128 -21.87 -13.17 17.79
N ALA A 129 -21.47 -12.63 18.94
CA ALA A 129 -20.61 -11.46 19.03
C ALA A 129 -19.27 -11.68 18.30
N MET A 130 -18.63 -12.84 18.50
CA MET A 130 -17.41 -13.21 17.77
C MET A 130 -17.62 -13.28 16.25
N ARG A 131 -18.72 -13.86 15.78
CA ARG A 131 -19.04 -13.92 14.33
C ARG A 131 -19.24 -12.52 13.75
N CYS A 132 -19.97 -11.66 14.46
CA CYS A 132 -20.18 -10.28 14.03
C CYS A 132 -18.86 -9.50 13.95
N ALA A 133 -17.99 -9.68 14.95
CA ALA A 133 -16.66 -9.08 14.97
C ALA A 133 -15.77 -9.58 13.82
N ASP A 134 -15.76 -10.89 13.54
CA ASP A 134 -15.00 -11.50 12.44
C ASP A 134 -15.48 -11.02 11.06
N VAL A 135 -16.80 -10.92 10.84
CA VAL A 135 -17.34 -10.36 9.59
C VAL A 135 -16.90 -8.91 9.40
N LYS A 136 -16.94 -8.10 10.46
CA LYS A 136 -16.50 -6.71 10.42
C LYS A 136 -14.99 -6.61 10.17
N ALA A 137 -14.20 -7.50 10.76
CA ALA A 137 -12.76 -7.62 10.53
C ALA A 137 -12.45 -7.91 9.05
N LYS A 138 -13.14 -8.90 8.48
CA LYS A 138 -12.99 -9.27 7.06
C LYS A 138 -13.38 -8.13 6.13
N GLN A 139 -14.46 -7.41 6.41
CA GLN A 139 -14.89 -6.26 5.60
C GLN A 139 -13.85 -5.14 5.61
N LEU A 140 -13.28 -4.80 6.77
CA LEU A 140 -12.18 -3.85 6.87
C LEU A 140 -10.95 -4.36 6.12
N GLY A 141 -10.65 -5.66 6.26
CA GLY A 141 -9.64 -6.41 5.50
C GLY A 141 -9.72 -6.18 3.99
N TYR A 142 -10.89 -6.48 3.41
CA TYR A 142 -11.13 -6.32 1.98
C TYR A 142 -11.05 -4.86 1.52
N ALA A 143 -11.59 -3.92 2.32
CA ALA A 143 -11.51 -2.49 2.00
C ALA A 143 -10.05 -1.99 1.97
N GLY A 144 -9.23 -2.41 2.95
CA GLY A 144 -7.80 -2.11 2.99
C GLY A 144 -7.04 -2.70 1.81
N ALA A 145 -7.32 -3.96 1.45
CA ALA A 145 -6.70 -4.63 0.31
C ALA A 145 -7.00 -3.90 -1.01
N TRP A 146 -8.26 -3.53 -1.25
CA TRP A 146 -8.63 -2.71 -2.41
C TRP A 146 -7.93 -1.35 -2.41
N GLY A 147 -7.80 -0.71 -1.25
CA GLY A 147 -7.03 0.52 -1.09
C GLY A 147 -5.59 0.39 -1.58
N VAL A 148 -4.90 -0.69 -1.21
CA VAL A 148 -3.52 -0.96 -1.68
C VAL A 148 -3.47 -1.20 -3.18
N VAL A 149 -4.41 -1.96 -3.75
CA VAL A 149 -4.49 -2.20 -5.20
C VAL A 149 -4.66 -0.89 -5.98
N PHE A 150 -5.55 0.00 -5.53
CA PHE A 150 -5.74 1.31 -6.17
C PHE A 150 -4.48 2.19 -6.06
N MET A 151 -3.83 2.22 -4.89
CA MET A 151 -2.58 2.96 -4.72
C MET A 151 -1.46 2.43 -5.63
N ALA A 152 -1.29 1.11 -5.70
CA ALA A 152 -0.30 0.46 -6.56
C ALA A 152 -0.58 0.76 -8.05
N THR A 153 -1.84 0.65 -8.47
CA THR A 153 -2.25 0.98 -9.84
C THR A 153 -1.97 2.44 -10.18
N GLY A 154 -2.28 3.37 -9.27
CA GLY A 154 -1.99 4.80 -9.44
C GLY A 154 -0.50 5.08 -9.56
N ALA A 155 0.32 4.52 -8.68
CA ALA A 155 1.77 4.67 -8.75
C ALA A 155 2.36 4.08 -10.03
N PHE A 156 1.85 2.93 -10.48
CA PHE A 156 2.24 2.33 -11.75
C PHE A 156 1.93 3.25 -12.94
N LEU A 157 0.72 3.82 -13.01
CA LEU A 157 0.34 4.76 -14.06
C LEU A 157 1.23 6.01 -14.07
N ILE A 158 1.53 6.56 -12.88
CA ILE A 158 2.44 7.71 -12.74
C ILE A 158 3.85 7.34 -13.23
N GLY A 159 4.34 6.14 -12.89
CA GLY A 159 5.62 5.62 -13.39
C GLY A 159 5.66 5.51 -14.91
N VAL A 160 4.60 5.00 -15.54
CA VAL A 160 4.50 4.91 -17.01
C VAL A 160 4.49 6.30 -17.66
N ILE A 161 3.75 7.26 -17.09
CA ILE A 161 3.71 8.65 -17.58
C ILE A 161 5.11 9.29 -17.45
N PHE A 162 5.81 9.05 -16.34
CA PHE A 162 7.16 9.54 -16.13
C PHE A 162 8.15 8.96 -17.16
N LEU A 163 8.10 7.65 -17.42
CA LEU A 163 8.93 7.00 -18.44
C LEU A 163 8.68 7.59 -19.84
N ARG A 164 7.42 7.78 -20.23
CA ARG A 164 7.08 8.44 -21.51
C ARG A 164 7.57 9.88 -21.57
N THR A 165 7.51 10.59 -20.45
CA THR A 165 7.99 11.97 -20.38
C THR A 165 9.49 12.03 -20.54
N LEU A 166 10.24 11.14 -19.88
CA LEU A 166 11.69 11.01 -20.04
C LEU A 166 12.08 10.69 -21.48
N ASP A 167 11.40 9.72 -22.10
CA ASP A 167 11.70 9.28 -23.46
C ASP A 167 11.58 10.45 -24.45
N ARG A 168 10.44 11.16 -24.40
CA ARG A 168 10.16 12.28 -25.31
C ARG A 168 10.99 13.53 -25.06
N HIS A 169 11.35 13.82 -23.80
CA HIS A 169 12.01 15.09 -23.45
C HIS A 169 13.53 14.99 -23.27
N LEU A 170 14.08 13.78 -23.11
CA LEU A 170 15.51 13.55 -22.93
C LEU A 170 16.09 12.57 -23.94
N VAL A 171 15.47 11.40 -24.10
CA VAL A 171 16.05 10.33 -24.93
C VAL A 171 15.99 10.69 -26.42
N GLU A 172 14.81 11.08 -26.91
CA GLU A 172 14.60 11.44 -28.32
C GLU A 172 15.50 12.62 -28.77
N PRO A 173 15.63 13.73 -28.02
CA PRO A 173 16.60 14.79 -28.37
C PRO A 173 18.06 14.34 -28.36
N MET A 174 18.46 13.47 -27.43
CA MET A 174 19.84 12.94 -27.37
C MET A 174 20.12 12.01 -28.55
N GLN A 175 19.16 11.18 -28.94
CA GLN A 175 19.27 10.33 -30.12
C GLN A 175 19.39 11.15 -31.40
N GLU A 176 18.62 12.22 -31.55
CA GLU A 176 18.73 13.12 -32.71
C GLU A 176 20.12 13.78 -32.77
N ILE A 177 20.62 14.31 -31.66
CA ILE A 177 21.95 14.92 -31.62
C ILE A 177 23.02 13.90 -32.04
N ASN A 178 22.96 12.69 -31.49
CA ASN A 178 23.91 11.63 -31.85
C ASN A 178 23.80 11.25 -33.34
N ALA A 179 22.58 11.14 -33.87
CA ALA A 179 22.35 10.83 -35.28
C ALA A 179 22.90 11.92 -36.22
N VAL A 180 22.69 13.20 -35.90
CA VAL A 180 23.19 14.33 -36.70
C VAL A 180 24.72 14.40 -36.64
N VAL A 181 25.33 14.30 -35.46
CA VAL A 181 26.78 14.31 -35.32
C VAL A 181 27.42 13.14 -36.06
N THR A 182 26.85 11.93 -35.93
CA THR A 182 27.35 10.75 -36.64
C THR A 182 27.23 10.90 -38.16
N SER A 183 26.14 11.49 -38.66
CA SER A 183 25.94 11.74 -40.09
C SER A 183 26.93 12.79 -40.61
N PHE A 184 27.18 13.84 -39.83
CA PHE A 184 28.17 14.87 -40.16
C PHE A 184 29.59 14.30 -40.21
N CYS A 185 29.96 13.42 -39.27
CA CYS A 185 31.24 12.69 -39.30
C CYS A 185 31.37 11.76 -40.52
N LYS A 186 30.27 11.23 -41.02
CA LYS A 186 30.21 10.39 -42.24
C LYS A 186 30.19 11.21 -43.54
N GLY A 187 30.26 12.54 -43.46
CA GLY A 187 30.38 13.44 -44.62
C GLY A 187 29.08 14.12 -45.05
N ASP A 188 27.94 13.83 -44.40
CA ASP A 188 26.70 14.55 -44.67
C ASP A 188 26.68 15.89 -43.91
N THR A 189 27.22 16.91 -44.56
CA THR A 189 27.38 18.25 -43.98
C THR A 189 26.11 19.10 -43.98
N LEU A 190 25.02 18.63 -44.59
CA LEU A 190 23.76 19.38 -44.73
C LEU A 190 22.71 18.96 -43.70
N ARG A 191 22.84 17.79 -43.06
CA ARG A 191 21.92 17.36 -42.02
C ARG A 191 21.95 18.31 -40.82
N ARG A 192 20.77 18.68 -40.30
CA ARG A 192 20.58 19.53 -39.12
C ARG A 192 19.67 18.85 -38.12
N CYS A 193 19.79 19.24 -36.87
CA CYS A 193 18.88 18.80 -35.80
C CYS A 193 17.49 19.39 -36.02
N THR A 194 16.46 18.55 -36.20
CA THR A 194 15.08 18.99 -36.36
C THR A 194 14.12 18.17 -35.50
N LEU A 195 13.82 18.64 -34.29
CA LEU A 195 12.71 18.09 -33.49
C LEU A 195 11.43 18.89 -33.70
N SER A 196 10.31 18.17 -33.85
CA SER A 196 8.96 18.76 -33.82
C SER A 196 8.55 19.04 -32.37
N LYS A 197 8.73 20.29 -31.91
CA LYS A 197 8.36 20.82 -30.57
C LYS A 197 9.24 20.36 -29.39
N PRO A 198 10.56 20.60 -29.42
CA PRO A 198 11.41 20.40 -28.25
C PRO A 198 11.08 21.41 -27.14
N ALA A 199 11.29 20.99 -25.88
CA ALA A 199 11.25 21.91 -24.73
C ALA A 199 12.24 23.08 -24.94
N VAL A 200 11.89 24.27 -24.44
CA VAL A 200 12.66 25.53 -24.65
C VAL A 200 14.18 25.37 -24.48
N PRO A 201 14.70 24.75 -23.39
CA PRO A 201 16.15 24.61 -23.24
C PRO A 201 16.78 23.58 -24.20
N VAL A 202 16.05 22.53 -24.59
CA VAL A 202 16.51 21.57 -25.61
C VAL A 202 16.59 22.26 -26.98
N ARG A 203 15.62 23.11 -27.31
CA ARG A 203 15.61 23.91 -28.54
C ARG A 203 16.84 24.81 -28.64
N GLN A 204 17.25 25.44 -27.53
CA GLN A 204 18.46 26.29 -27.50
C GLN A 204 19.72 25.49 -27.80
N VAL A 205 19.88 24.31 -27.18
CA VAL A 205 21.04 23.44 -27.41
C VAL A 205 21.09 22.96 -28.86
N LEU A 206 19.97 22.51 -29.43
CA LEU A 206 19.90 22.08 -30.82
C LEU A 206 20.23 23.23 -31.79
N GLY A 207 19.78 24.46 -31.47
CA GLY A 207 20.11 25.66 -32.23
C GLY A 207 21.61 25.96 -32.24
N HIS A 208 22.26 25.96 -31.07
CA HIS A 208 23.71 26.17 -30.98
C HIS A 208 24.52 25.09 -31.71
N ILE A 209 24.07 23.83 -31.68
CA ILE A 209 24.71 22.75 -32.43
C ILE A 209 24.61 23.01 -33.94
N ASN A 210 23.42 23.37 -34.44
CA ASN A 210 23.24 23.68 -35.86
C ASN A 210 24.13 24.86 -36.30
N GLU A 211 24.23 25.92 -35.50
CA GLU A 211 25.09 27.08 -35.78
C GLU A 211 26.58 26.68 -35.85
N LEU A 212 27.06 25.83 -34.95
CA LEU A 212 28.44 25.31 -35.00
C LEU A 212 28.70 24.46 -36.24
N LEU A 213 27.74 23.65 -36.66
CA LEU A 213 27.83 22.85 -37.89
C LEU A 213 27.83 23.74 -39.14
N ASP A 214 27.04 24.82 -39.13
CA ASP A 214 27.00 25.82 -40.21
C ASP A 214 28.34 26.54 -40.36
N ILE A 215 28.95 26.98 -39.25
CA ILE A 215 30.28 27.61 -39.27
C ILE A 215 31.31 26.67 -39.92
N LYS A 216 31.39 25.42 -39.46
CA LYS A 216 32.41 24.45 -39.93
C LYS A 216 32.22 24.04 -41.40
N SER A 217 30.97 23.90 -41.83
CA SER A 217 30.65 23.62 -43.25
C SER A 217 30.91 24.83 -44.14
N GLY A 218 30.66 26.05 -43.66
CA GLY A 218 31.02 27.31 -44.34
C GLY A 218 32.53 27.50 -44.51
N THR A 219 33.33 27.21 -43.49
CA THR A 219 34.80 27.29 -43.56
C THR A 219 35.37 26.28 -44.57
N SER A 220 34.82 25.06 -44.63
CA SER A 220 35.25 24.04 -45.60
C SER A 220 34.94 24.42 -47.04
N ARG A 221 33.81 25.12 -47.27
CA ARG A 221 33.41 25.60 -48.60
C ARG A 221 34.24 26.79 -49.07
N SER A 222 34.60 27.70 -48.14
CA SER A 222 35.45 28.86 -48.43
C SER A 222 36.90 28.48 -48.77
N GLY A 223 37.48 27.49 -48.08
CA GLY A 223 38.82 26.98 -48.39
C GLY A 223 38.91 26.25 -49.74
N ALA A 224 37.84 25.58 -50.18
CA ALA A 224 37.78 24.95 -51.50
C ALA A 224 37.70 25.97 -52.65
N LEU A 225 37.02 27.11 -52.43
CA LEU A 225 36.91 28.19 -53.42
C LEU A 225 38.24 28.97 -53.59
N GLU A 226 39.02 29.17 -52.53
CA GLU A 226 40.34 29.80 -52.64
C GLU A 226 41.40 28.90 -53.32
N SER A 227 41.31 27.58 -53.13
CA SER A 227 42.21 26.62 -53.81
C SER A 227 41.93 26.49 -55.31
N GLY A 228 40.69 26.70 -55.76
CA GLY A 228 40.32 26.66 -57.18
C GLY A 228 40.65 27.94 -57.96
N SER A 229 40.80 29.08 -57.27
CA SER A 229 41.10 30.37 -57.90
C SER A 229 42.58 30.53 -58.29
N LYS A 230 43.50 29.89 -57.56
CA LYS A 230 44.94 29.99 -57.83
C LYS A 230 45.44 29.21 -59.05
N THR A 231 44.61 28.38 -59.69
CA THR A 231 45.02 27.55 -60.84
C THR A 231 44.67 28.16 -62.21
N ALA A 232 43.99 29.31 -62.26
CA ALA A 232 43.45 29.86 -63.52
C ALA A 232 44.27 31.01 -64.16
N ILE A 233 45.36 31.47 -63.53
CA ILE A 233 46.14 32.63 -64.02
C ILE A 233 47.60 32.21 -64.30
N THR A 234 47.83 31.32 -65.26
CA THR A 234 49.14 31.14 -65.94
C THR A 234 48.94 30.39 -67.26
N ARG A 235 48.29 31.00 -68.24
CA ARG A 235 48.45 30.64 -69.67
C ARG A 235 47.84 31.71 -70.57
N ARG A 236 48.68 32.64 -71.02
CA ARG A 236 48.76 33.09 -72.42
C ARG A 236 49.98 33.99 -72.57
N ALA A 237 50.96 33.44 -73.29
CA ALA A 237 52.00 34.17 -74.01
C ALA A 237 51.39 34.85 -75.24
#